data_AF-A0A3D6F0R0-F1
#
_entry.id   AF-A0A3D6F0R0-F1
#
_cell.length_a   1.000
_cell.length_b   1.000
_cell.length_c   1.000
_cell.angle_alpha   90.00
_cell.angle_beta   90.00
_cell.angle_gamma   90.00
#
_symmetry.space_group_name_H-M   'P 1'
#
loop_
_entity.id
_entity.type
_entity.pdbx_description
1 polymer ?
#
loop_
_entity_poly.entity_id
_entity_poly.type
_entity_poly.pdbx_seq_one_letter_code
_entity_poly.pdbx_strand_id
1 'polypeptide(L)'
;DGESLVLLDGGPIFNVNDIMAFDPLKIKQLDVLPGRYFVGSLAFDGIVSYRTYKGDLGGFKFSPETVMIDYEGLQQYKEFYSPRYETVPEINSRIPDGRHLLYWNPDVQINGTETKQLEFYTSDQPGRYKVVVQGIAADGTPLYGETAFTVVR
;
A
#
# COMPACT_ATOMS: atom_id res chain seq x y z
N ASP A 1 30.09 -8.22 22.22
CA ASP A 1 30.23 -7.65 20.88
C ASP A 1 28.98 -7.96 20.10
N GLY A 2 28.13 -6.96 19.83
CA GLY A 2 27.02 -7.10 18.91
C GLY A 2 27.45 -6.67 17.51
N GLU A 3 26.97 -7.37 16.50
CA GLU A 3 27.25 -7.03 15.11
C GLU A 3 26.36 -5.87 14.65
N SER A 4 26.90 -5.05 13.74
CA SER A 4 26.14 -3.98 13.09
C SER A 4 25.33 -4.56 11.93
N LEU A 5 24.10 -4.08 11.75
CA LEU A 5 23.30 -4.40 10.56
C LEU A 5 23.83 -3.60 9.37
N VAL A 6 24.32 -4.30 8.35
CA VAL A 6 24.77 -3.68 7.10
C VAL A 6 23.69 -3.82 6.04
N LEU A 7 23.34 -2.71 5.38
CA LEU A 7 22.31 -2.65 4.35
C LEU A 7 22.89 -2.10 3.04
N LEU A 8 22.44 -2.64 1.90
CA LEU A 8 22.67 -2.10 0.56
C LEU A 8 21.31 -1.88 -0.12
N ASP A 9 20.97 -0.64 -0.44
CA ASP A 9 19.65 -0.23 -0.96
C ASP A 9 18.46 -0.82 -0.17
N GLY A 10 18.64 -0.99 1.15
CA GLY A 10 17.64 -1.54 2.06
C GLY A 10 17.68 -3.06 2.23
N GLY A 11 18.46 -3.80 1.42
CA GLY A 11 18.66 -5.24 1.58
C GLY A 11 19.79 -5.57 2.56
N PRO A 12 19.61 -6.55 3.48
CA PRO A 12 20.64 -6.93 4.46
C PRO A 12 21.83 -7.63 3.79
N ILE A 13 23.03 -7.17 4.11
CA ILE A 13 24.29 -7.83 3.77
C ILE A 13 24.82 -8.58 4.99
N PHE A 14 24.84 -9.90 4.89
CA PHE A 14 25.27 -10.77 5.99
C PHE A 14 26.79 -10.94 6.06
N ASN A 15 27.51 -10.78 4.94
CA ASN A 15 28.96 -10.87 4.90
C ASN A 15 29.57 -9.50 4.58
N VAL A 16 30.20 -8.88 5.58
CA VAL A 16 30.78 -7.53 5.43
C VAL A 16 31.85 -7.46 4.34
N ASN A 17 32.55 -8.57 4.05
CA ASN A 17 33.55 -8.61 2.98
C ASN A 17 32.94 -8.32 1.60
N ASP A 18 31.66 -8.62 1.40
CA ASP A 18 30.96 -8.37 0.15
C ASP A 18 30.80 -6.87 -0.13
N ILE A 19 30.58 -6.07 0.93
CA ILE A 19 30.57 -4.60 0.83
C ILE A 19 31.98 -4.05 0.64
N MET A 20 32.98 -4.61 1.33
CA MET A 20 34.37 -4.16 1.20
C MET A 20 34.93 -4.42 -0.21
N ALA A 21 34.43 -5.45 -0.91
CA ALA A 21 34.74 -5.74 -2.30
C ALA A 21 33.86 -4.98 -3.31
N PHE A 22 32.80 -4.29 -2.86
CA PHE A 22 31.88 -3.56 -3.71
C PHE A 22 32.55 -2.30 -4.29
N ASP A 23 32.21 -1.97 -5.53
CA ASP A 23 32.75 -0.78 -6.20
C ASP A 23 32.23 0.50 -5.51
N PRO A 24 33.10 1.28 -4.83
CA PRO A 24 32.68 2.46 -4.09
C PRO A 24 32.13 3.56 -5.01
N LEU A 25 32.48 3.58 -6.31
CA LEU A 25 31.97 4.58 -7.26
C LEU A 25 30.47 4.43 -7.53
N LYS A 26 29.89 3.28 -7.18
CA LYS A 26 28.45 3.04 -7.29
C LYS A 26 27.68 3.49 -6.07
N ILE A 27 28.36 3.81 -4.96
CA ILE A 27 27.74 4.24 -3.71
C ILE A 27 27.53 5.76 -3.76
N LYS A 28 26.27 6.16 -3.61
CA LYS A 28 25.86 7.56 -3.56
C LYS A 28 25.89 8.12 -2.15
N GLN A 29 25.53 7.30 -1.17
CA GLN A 29 25.34 7.74 0.22
C GLN A 29 25.65 6.60 1.20
N LEU A 30 26.19 6.97 2.34
CA LEU A 30 26.42 6.11 3.49
C LEU A 30 25.77 6.76 4.72
N ASP A 31 24.82 6.07 5.32
CA ASP A 31 24.16 6.48 6.56
C ASP A 31 24.60 5.55 7.69
N VAL A 32 25.02 6.14 8.81
CA VAL A 32 25.51 5.39 9.98
C VAL A 32 24.69 5.76 11.20
N LEU A 33 24.08 4.75 11.83
CA LEU A 33 23.40 4.85 13.11
C LEU A 33 24.24 4.10 14.16
N PRO A 34 25.08 4.79 14.94
CA PRO A 34 26.01 4.15 15.88
C PRO A 34 25.34 3.71 17.21
N GLY A 35 24.01 3.63 17.26
CA GLY A 35 23.24 3.28 18.44
C GLY A 35 22.66 1.87 18.34
N ARG A 36 22.46 1.24 19.49
CA ARG A 36 21.83 -0.08 19.54
C ARG A 36 20.41 -0.02 18.97
N TYR A 37 20.14 -0.85 17.98
CA TYR A 37 18.88 -0.89 17.25
C TYR A 37 18.21 -2.25 17.42
N PHE A 38 16.90 -2.22 17.69
CA PHE A 38 16.12 -3.43 17.95
C PHE A 38 15.10 -3.65 16.82
N VAL A 39 15.11 -4.84 16.23
CA VAL A 39 14.14 -5.29 15.23
C VAL A 39 13.49 -6.58 15.75
N GLY A 40 12.32 -6.45 16.37
CA GLY A 40 11.67 -7.56 17.06
C GLY A 40 12.56 -8.08 18.20
N SER A 41 12.96 -9.35 18.13
CA SER A 41 13.88 -9.99 19.08
C SER A 41 15.36 -9.80 18.74
N LEU A 42 15.68 -9.26 17.56
CA LEU A 42 17.06 -9.03 17.11
C LEU A 42 17.58 -7.70 17.64
N ALA A 43 18.86 -7.68 18.02
CA ALA A 43 19.55 -6.49 18.48
C ALA A 43 20.86 -6.32 17.71
N PHE A 44 21.07 -5.14 17.14
CA PHE A 44 22.27 -4.75 16.42
C PHE A 44 22.94 -3.58 17.15
N ASP A 45 24.27 -3.55 17.21
CA ASP A 45 25.02 -2.47 17.88
C ASP A 45 25.27 -1.26 16.95
N GLY A 46 24.53 -1.21 15.84
CA GLY A 46 24.48 -0.10 14.92
C GLY A 46 23.87 -0.51 13.58
N ILE A 47 23.56 0.48 12.75
CA ILE A 47 23.17 0.27 11.36
C ILE A 47 24.14 1.02 10.46
N VAL A 48 24.59 0.36 9.41
CA VAL A 48 25.37 0.96 8.33
C VAL A 48 24.61 0.72 7.02
N SER A 49 24.05 1.78 6.46
CA SER A 49 23.21 1.70 5.25
C SER A 49 23.89 2.38 4.08
N TYR A 50 24.23 1.59 3.07
CA TYR A 50 24.75 2.05 1.80
C TYR A 50 23.62 2.20 0.79
N ARG A 51 23.61 3.33 0.07
CA ARG A 51 22.66 3.58 -1.01
C ARG A 51 23.40 3.82 -2.32
N THR A 52 23.04 3.07 -3.36
CA THR A 52 23.61 3.24 -4.70
C THR A 52 22.97 4.41 -5.43
N TYR A 53 23.58 4.83 -6.54
CA TYR A 53 23.02 5.91 -7.36
C TYR A 53 21.67 5.57 -7.98
N LYS A 54 21.47 4.30 -8.35
CA LYS A 54 20.27 3.83 -9.05
C LYS A 54 19.24 3.18 -8.13
N GLY A 55 19.63 2.78 -6.92
CA GLY A 55 18.75 2.01 -6.03
C GLY A 55 18.52 0.57 -6.53
N ASP A 56 19.40 0.05 -7.39
CA ASP A 56 19.29 -1.25 -8.05
C ASP A 56 20.34 -2.24 -7.55
N LEU A 57 20.85 -2.02 -6.33
CA LEU A 57 21.93 -2.78 -5.69
C LEU A 57 23.27 -2.66 -6.44
N GLY A 58 23.37 -1.83 -7.48
CA GLY A 58 24.59 -1.63 -8.26
C GLY A 58 25.14 -2.90 -8.92
N GLY A 59 24.26 -3.89 -9.16
CA GLY A 59 24.59 -5.21 -9.69
C GLY A 59 25.02 -6.23 -8.64
N PHE A 60 24.89 -5.94 -7.36
CA PHE A 60 25.06 -6.91 -6.29
C PHE A 60 24.03 -8.03 -6.42
N LYS A 61 24.48 -9.28 -6.33
CA LYS A 61 23.62 -10.46 -6.39
C LYS A 61 23.60 -11.11 -5.03
N PHE A 62 22.42 -11.18 -4.44
CA PHE A 62 22.23 -11.98 -3.23
C PHE A 62 22.44 -13.46 -3.51
N SER A 63 22.72 -14.23 -2.44
CA SER A 63 22.72 -15.69 -2.51
C SER A 63 21.40 -16.18 -3.11
N PRO A 64 21.38 -17.28 -3.89
CA PRO A 64 20.15 -17.91 -4.37
C PRO A 64 19.16 -18.28 -3.25
N GLU A 65 19.63 -18.37 -2.01
CA GLU A 65 18.84 -18.66 -0.81
C GLU A 65 18.08 -17.41 -0.28
N THR A 66 18.37 -16.22 -0.80
CA THR A 66 17.69 -14.97 -0.43
C THR A 66 16.46 -14.74 -1.29
N VAL A 67 15.30 -14.56 -0.65
CA VAL A 67 14.06 -14.16 -1.31
C VAL A 67 13.90 -12.65 -1.21
N MET A 68 13.89 -11.96 -2.35
CA MET A 68 13.46 -10.56 -2.42
C MET A 68 11.95 -10.52 -2.55
N ILE A 69 11.31 -9.79 -1.63
CA ILE A 69 9.87 -9.57 -1.64
C ILE A 69 9.65 -8.09 -1.93
N ASP A 70 8.97 -7.80 -3.03
CA ASP A 70 8.47 -6.46 -3.29
C ASP A 70 7.33 -6.17 -2.31
N TYR A 71 7.60 -5.30 -1.35
CA TYR A 71 6.60 -4.85 -0.40
C TYR A 71 5.97 -3.55 -0.91
N GLU A 72 4.67 -3.56 -1.19
CA GLU A 72 3.93 -2.33 -1.44
C GLU A 72 3.91 -1.50 -0.15
N GLY A 73 4.73 -0.44 -0.12
CA GLY A 73 4.79 0.49 1.00
C GLY A 73 3.50 1.29 1.18
N LEU A 74 3.57 2.36 1.98
CA LEU A 74 2.45 3.29 2.15
C LEU A 74 2.05 3.89 0.79
N GLN A 75 0.93 3.44 0.23
CA GLN A 75 0.36 4.05 -0.97
C GLN A 75 -0.17 5.44 -0.61
N GLN A 76 0.07 6.42 -1.47
CA GLN A 76 -0.53 7.75 -1.30
C GLN A 76 -2.06 7.62 -1.27
N TYR A 77 -2.70 8.41 -0.41
CA TYR A 77 -4.16 8.48 -0.34
C TYR A 77 -4.71 8.82 -1.72
N LYS A 78 -5.46 7.90 -2.31
CA LYS A 78 -6.23 8.14 -3.53
C LYS A 78 -7.69 8.28 -3.13
N GLU A 79 -8.26 9.44 -3.44
CA GLU A 79 -9.71 9.61 -3.38
C GLU A 79 -10.35 8.71 -4.45
N PHE A 80 -11.38 7.96 -4.06
CA PHE A 80 -12.13 7.15 -5.01
C PHE A 80 -12.98 8.05 -5.90
N TYR A 81 -12.68 8.05 -7.20
CA TYR A 81 -13.48 8.79 -8.18
C TYR A 81 -14.63 7.93 -8.70
N SER A 82 -15.87 8.41 -8.51
CA SER A 82 -17.03 7.92 -9.26
C SER A 82 -17.35 8.91 -10.38
N PRO A 83 -17.54 8.45 -11.64
CA PRO A 83 -18.11 9.25 -12.71
C PRO A 83 -19.45 9.86 -12.28
N ARG A 84 -19.71 11.06 -12.79
CA ARG A 84 -20.99 11.75 -12.67
C ARG A 84 -21.74 11.59 -13.98
N TYR A 85 -23.00 11.16 -13.88
CA TYR A 85 -23.93 11.07 -15.02
C TYR A 85 -25.06 12.08 -14.79
N GLU A 86 -24.70 13.35 -14.70
CA GLU A 86 -25.65 14.44 -14.40
C GLU A 86 -26.18 15.08 -15.68
N THR A 87 -25.42 15.04 -16.77
CA THR A 87 -25.75 15.70 -18.03
C THR A 87 -26.12 14.73 -19.14
N VAL A 88 -26.94 15.18 -20.10
CA VAL A 88 -27.35 14.40 -21.28
C VAL A 88 -26.15 13.87 -22.08
N PRO A 89 -25.05 14.62 -22.29
CA PRO A 89 -23.86 14.09 -22.95
C PRO A 89 -23.13 13.00 -22.15
N GLU A 90 -23.08 13.10 -20.82
CA GLU A 90 -22.44 12.08 -19.96
C GLU A 90 -23.24 10.78 -19.95
N ILE A 91 -24.56 10.88 -19.84
CA ILE A 91 -25.49 9.74 -19.91
C ILE A 91 -25.40 9.03 -21.27
N ASN A 92 -25.24 9.80 -22.35
CA ASN A 92 -25.13 9.28 -23.72
C ASN A 92 -23.67 9.09 -24.19
N SER A 93 -22.72 9.02 -23.26
CA SER A 93 -21.32 8.77 -23.59
C SER A 93 -21.19 7.46 -24.37
N ARG A 94 -20.37 7.47 -25.43
CA ARG A 94 -20.07 6.26 -26.21
C ARG A 94 -19.00 5.37 -25.55
N ILE A 95 -18.43 5.82 -24.43
CA ILE A 95 -17.43 5.08 -23.67
C ILE A 95 -18.17 4.26 -22.61
N PRO A 96 -18.13 2.91 -22.65
CA PRO A 96 -18.84 2.08 -21.69
C PRO A 96 -18.21 2.16 -20.30
N ASP A 97 -19.04 2.17 -19.26
CA ASP A 97 -18.61 2.07 -17.86
C ASP A 97 -18.44 0.61 -17.45
N GLY A 98 -17.18 0.17 -17.29
CA GLY A 98 -16.80 -1.18 -16.84
C GLY A 98 -16.44 -1.29 -15.36
N ARG A 99 -16.83 -0.34 -14.50
CA ARG A 99 -16.45 -0.36 -13.07
C ARG A 99 -17.09 -1.53 -12.32
N HIS A 100 -16.24 -2.24 -11.56
CA HIS A 100 -16.67 -3.27 -10.62
C HIS A 100 -16.98 -2.69 -9.23
N LEU A 101 -16.21 -1.67 -8.82
CA LEU A 101 -16.44 -0.90 -7.59
C LEU A 101 -17.22 0.36 -7.96
N LEU A 102 -18.47 0.44 -7.52
CA LEU A 102 -19.38 1.54 -7.86
C LEU A 102 -19.31 2.69 -6.86
N TYR A 103 -19.06 2.37 -5.58
CA TYR A 103 -18.99 3.33 -4.49
C TYR A 103 -17.99 2.89 -3.43
N TRP A 104 -17.17 3.83 -2.96
CA TRP A 104 -16.27 3.62 -1.83
C TRP A 104 -16.13 4.93 -1.05
N ASN A 105 -16.51 4.90 0.22
CA ASN A 105 -16.33 6.02 1.14
C ASN A 105 -15.98 5.48 2.54
N PRO A 106 -14.72 5.63 2.99
CA PRO A 106 -14.30 5.15 4.30
C PRO A 106 -14.68 6.09 5.45
N ASP A 107 -15.14 7.32 5.18
CA ASP A 107 -15.38 8.36 6.18
C ASP A 107 -16.88 8.71 6.30
N VAL A 108 -17.70 7.68 6.53
CA VAL A 108 -19.14 7.86 6.75
C VAL A 108 -19.40 7.94 8.25
N GLN A 109 -19.42 9.16 8.79
CA GLN A 109 -19.85 9.41 10.16
C GLN A 109 -21.38 9.36 10.28
N ILE A 110 -21.89 8.68 11.32
CA ILE A 110 -23.32 8.58 11.66
C ILE A 110 -23.46 8.91 13.15
N ASN A 111 -24.35 9.85 13.50
CA ASN A 111 -24.57 10.26 14.88
C ASN A 111 -25.91 9.72 15.40
N GLY A 112 -25.86 8.90 16.45
CA GLY A 112 -27.06 8.37 17.10
C GLY A 112 -27.91 7.51 16.15
N THR A 113 -29.18 7.88 15.97
CA THR A 113 -30.15 7.16 15.14
C THR A 113 -30.39 7.83 13.78
N GLU A 114 -29.50 8.71 13.34
CA GLU A 114 -29.63 9.39 12.05
C GLU A 114 -29.46 8.39 10.89
N THR A 115 -30.39 8.42 9.93
CA THR A 115 -30.25 7.67 8.69
C THR A 115 -29.51 8.52 7.67
N LYS A 116 -28.34 8.08 7.22
CA LYS A 116 -27.55 8.75 6.19
C LYS A 116 -27.84 8.16 4.82
N GLN A 117 -28.25 9.01 3.87
CA GLN A 117 -28.47 8.61 2.49
C GLN A 117 -27.16 8.72 1.70
N LEU A 118 -26.82 7.65 0.97
CA LEU A 118 -25.65 7.58 0.10
C LEU A 118 -26.13 7.30 -1.33
N GLU A 119 -25.61 8.07 -2.28
CA GLU A 119 -26.01 8.00 -3.68
C GLU A 119 -24.78 7.73 -4.57
N PHE A 120 -24.98 6.91 -5.59
CA PHE A 120 -23.94 6.54 -6.55
C PHE A 120 -24.57 6.08 -7.86
N TYR A 121 -23.77 6.09 -8.92
CA TYR A 121 -24.17 5.62 -10.25
C TYR A 121 -23.69 4.20 -10.52
N THR A 122 -24.53 3.41 -11.20
CA THR A 122 -24.21 2.04 -11.61
C THR A 122 -23.30 2.02 -12.84
N SER A 123 -22.68 0.86 -13.08
CA SER A 123 -21.90 0.57 -14.30
C SER A 123 -22.83 0.02 -15.40
N ASP A 124 -22.37 0.04 -16.65
CA ASP A 124 -23.04 -0.59 -17.79
C ASP A 124 -22.95 -2.13 -17.76
N GLN A 125 -22.22 -2.71 -16.81
CA GLN A 125 -22.08 -4.15 -16.65
C GLN A 125 -23.30 -4.72 -15.91
N PRO A 126 -24.12 -5.56 -16.56
CA PRO A 126 -25.22 -6.23 -15.89
C PRO A 126 -24.67 -7.28 -14.91
N GLY A 127 -25.29 -7.39 -13.75
CA GLY A 127 -24.82 -8.31 -12.73
C GLY A 127 -25.43 -8.05 -11.37
N ARG A 128 -25.15 -8.95 -10.43
CA ARG A 128 -25.53 -8.79 -9.03
C ARG A 128 -24.38 -8.11 -8.29
N TYR A 129 -24.65 -6.91 -7.81
CA TYR A 129 -23.72 -6.12 -7.03
C TYR A 129 -24.01 -6.28 -5.54
N LYS A 130 -22.95 -6.26 -4.75
CA LYS A 130 -23.00 -6.36 -3.30
C LYS A 130 -22.64 -5.02 -2.68
N VAL A 131 -23.45 -4.60 -1.72
CA VAL A 131 -23.21 -3.44 -0.87
C VAL A 131 -22.77 -3.97 0.49
N VAL A 132 -21.60 -3.56 0.95
CA VAL A 132 -21.05 -3.91 2.26
C VAL A 132 -20.82 -2.63 3.03
N VAL A 133 -21.33 -2.58 4.26
CA VAL A 133 -21.10 -1.50 5.22
C VAL A 133 -20.35 -2.08 6.40
N GLN A 134 -19.20 -1.48 6.72
CA GLN A 134 -18.36 -1.84 7.85
C GLN A 134 -18.04 -0.58 8.63
N GLY A 135 -18.03 -0.67 9.96
CA GLY A 135 -17.74 0.46 10.83
C GLY A 135 -17.36 0.04 12.23
N ILE A 136 -16.99 1.01 13.05
CA ILE A 136 -16.70 0.84 14.47
C ILE A 136 -17.52 1.88 15.22
N ALA A 137 -18.33 1.45 16.18
CA ALA A 137 -19.10 2.33 17.05
C ALA A 137 -18.20 3.06 18.05
N ALA A 138 -18.72 4.11 18.69
CA ALA A 138 -17.94 4.94 19.62
C ALA A 138 -17.39 4.17 20.84
N ASP A 139 -18.01 3.03 21.18
CA ASP A 139 -17.57 2.11 22.24
C ASP A 139 -16.55 1.06 21.76
N GLY A 140 -16.16 1.10 20.48
CA GLY A 140 -15.24 0.14 19.85
C GLY A 140 -15.92 -1.10 19.27
N THR A 141 -17.25 -1.22 19.34
CA THR A 141 -17.98 -2.37 18.80
C THR A 141 -17.95 -2.36 17.27
N PRO A 142 -17.51 -3.44 16.60
CA PRO A 142 -17.54 -3.52 15.14
C PRO A 142 -18.97 -3.68 14.63
N LEU A 143 -19.28 -2.96 13.55
CA LEU A 143 -20.57 -2.98 12.86
C LEU A 143 -20.38 -3.56 11.46
N TYR A 144 -21.34 -4.38 11.02
CA TYR A 144 -21.34 -4.99 9.70
C TYR A 144 -22.77 -5.10 9.16
N GLY A 145 -22.95 -4.76 7.90
CA GLY A 145 -24.19 -4.93 7.16
C GLY A 145 -23.92 -5.25 5.69
N GLU A 146 -24.75 -6.09 5.10
CA GLU A 146 -24.65 -6.47 3.69
C GLU A 146 -26.03 -6.43 3.04
N THR A 147 -26.08 -5.94 1.80
CA THR A 147 -27.23 -6.10 0.92
C THR A 147 -26.77 -6.28 -0.52
N ALA A 148 -27.68 -6.62 -1.43
CA ALA A 148 -27.37 -6.79 -2.84
C ALA A 148 -28.46 -6.20 -3.72
N PHE A 149 -28.07 -5.72 -4.89
CA PHE A 149 -28.98 -5.26 -5.93
C PHE A 149 -28.51 -5.79 -7.29
N THR A 150 -29.41 -5.79 -8.27
CA THR A 150 -29.11 -6.29 -9.61
C THR A 150 -29.17 -5.15 -10.61
N VAL A 151 -28.11 -4.98 -11.39
CA VAL A 151 -28.10 -4.12 -12.56
C VAL A 151 -28.54 -4.94 -13.75
N VAL A 152 -29.61 -4.48 -14.40
CA VAL A 152 -30.15 -5.07 -15.63
C VAL A 152 -30.02 -4.05 -16.76
N ARG A 153 -29.91 -4.54 -17.99
CA ARG A 153 -29.82 -3.73 -19.20
C ARG A 153 -31.20 -3.37 -19.74
#